data_AF-A0A1G8QD31-F1
#
_entry.id   AF-A0A1G8QD31-F1
#
_cell.length_a   1.000
_cell.length_b   1.000
_cell.length_c   1.000
_cell.angle_alpha   90.00
_cell.angle_beta   90.00
_cell.angle_gamma   90.00
#
_symmetry.space_group_name_H-M   'P 1'
#
loop_
_entity.id
_entity.type
_entity.pdbx_description
1 polymer ?
#
loop_
_entity_poly.entity_id
_entity_poly.type
_entity_poly.pdbx_seq_one_letter_code
_entity_poly.pdbx_strand_id
1 'polypeptide(L)'
;MEQRTMTSDRATSGTALGAALKPRQLTMMGLGSAIGAGLFIGSGAGIQAAGPAVLISYLVAGTLIILVMWALGEMAAANPDSGAFSVYTARAFGPVAGATVGWLWWVQLVVVIAAEALGAAALLASVFPALPVWLMAFVFIAVLTAVNLTRVKNFGEFEFWFALLKVAAIVGFLLVGAALLFGWLPDVQSPGLANFTGAGFAPNGFAGIATALFVVAFAFGGTEIVSVAAAETRDPARSVGKAVRTVLWRILVFYIGAIFIIAAVVPVGSAGLKSPFAAVLDAAGMPGAATAITLVAVAALLSALNANLYGASRMAFSLAERGEAPRSLAFISKTQVPVVAVLASVAFGVVTAVLEVAFPDKVLPVLLNIVGSTSLLVWTSALLAQLALRLRADRDGTVLPLRMAGFPWLTGIGLLILAAIFTVGFIGEDSRPQLLSTFALVALLAVANWIHHRTAKAPAAVEPAEQAKDSVLVD
;
A
#
# COMPACT_ATOMS: atom_id res chain seq x y z
N MET A 1 39.30 3.54 40.71
CA MET A 1 39.17 3.18 39.28
C MET A 1 37.97 2.25 39.16
N GLU A 2 37.23 2.36 38.05
CA GLU A 2 35.91 1.76 37.75
C GLU A 2 34.67 2.47 38.33
N GLN A 3 34.29 3.55 37.65
CA GLN A 3 32.96 4.13 37.70
C GLN A 3 31.96 3.21 36.96
N ARG A 4 30.94 2.74 37.67
CA ARG A 4 29.72 2.17 37.09
C ARG A 4 28.91 3.28 36.43
N THR A 5 28.79 3.23 35.11
CA THR A 5 27.89 4.10 34.34
C THR A 5 26.45 3.70 34.63
N MET A 6 25.74 4.50 35.43
CA MET A 6 24.28 4.42 35.56
C MET A 6 23.66 4.93 34.25
N THR A 7 23.06 4.03 33.47
CA THR A 7 22.11 4.41 32.42
C THR A 7 20.85 4.97 33.09
N SER A 8 20.64 6.27 32.95
CA SER A 8 19.39 6.93 33.31
C SER A 8 18.29 6.47 32.34
N ASP A 9 17.48 5.52 32.79
CA ASP A 9 16.17 5.23 32.22
C ASP A 9 15.26 6.45 32.46
N ARG A 10 15.16 7.34 31.46
CA ARG A 10 14.03 8.27 31.39
C ARG A 10 12.80 7.46 30.96
N ALA A 11 12.06 6.97 31.94
CA ALA A 11 10.71 6.47 31.76
C ALA A 11 9.81 7.59 31.24
N THR A 12 9.60 7.66 29.93
CA THR A 12 8.43 8.33 29.36
C THR A 12 7.22 7.45 29.66
N SER A 13 6.39 7.88 30.61
CA SER A 13 5.06 7.34 30.89
C SER A 13 4.09 7.66 29.75
N GLY A 14 4.29 7.00 28.60
CA GLY A 14 3.37 6.99 27.47
C GLY A 14 2.86 5.58 27.24
N THR A 15 1.61 5.45 26.82
CA THR A 15 0.95 4.23 26.34
C THR A 15 1.72 3.61 25.18
N ALA A 16 2.84 2.95 25.46
CA ALA A 16 3.69 2.36 24.44
C ALA A 16 3.07 1.05 23.93
N LEU A 17 2.73 1.02 22.63
CA LEU A 17 2.39 -0.23 21.94
C LEU A 17 3.48 -1.29 22.19
N GLY A 18 3.05 -2.54 22.41
CA GLY A 18 3.97 -3.64 22.73
C GLY A 18 5.02 -3.82 21.63
N ALA A 19 6.27 -4.09 22.05
CA ALA A 19 7.47 -4.34 21.24
C ALA A 19 7.39 -3.89 19.77
N ALA A 20 7.94 -2.71 19.48
CA ALA A 20 8.12 -2.22 18.11
C ALA A 20 8.75 -3.30 17.21
N LEU A 21 8.14 -3.54 16.04
CA LEU A 21 8.66 -4.52 15.08
C LEU A 21 10.08 -4.14 14.69
N LYS A 22 10.95 -5.14 14.59
CA LYS A 22 12.31 -4.92 14.10
C LYS A 22 12.24 -4.34 12.67
N PRO A 23 13.18 -3.48 12.23
CA PRO A 23 13.21 -2.94 10.87
C PRO A 23 13.13 -4.00 9.77
N ARG A 24 13.71 -5.19 10.00
CA ARG A 24 13.56 -6.37 9.12
C ARG A 24 12.11 -6.84 9.02
N GLN A 25 11.37 -6.87 10.11
CA GLN A 25 9.95 -7.28 10.12
C GLN A 25 9.07 -6.24 9.42
N LEU A 26 9.33 -4.94 9.59
CA LEU A 26 8.65 -3.88 8.83
C LEU A 26 8.96 -3.96 7.33
N THR A 27 10.20 -4.27 6.98
CA THR A 27 10.62 -4.51 5.59
C THR A 27 9.91 -5.72 4.98
N MET A 28 9.87 -6.85 5.70
CA MET A 28 9.17 -8.06 5.24
C MET A 28 7.66 -7.84 5.12
N MET A 29 7.09 -7.05 6.03
CA MET A 29 5.68 -6.67 5.99
C MET A 29 5.37 -5.78 4.79
N GLY A 30 6.20 -4.77 4.47
CA GLY A 30 6.06 -3.96 3.26
C GLY A 30 6.37 -4.70 1.96
N LEU A 31 7.16 -5.78 2.03
CA LEU A 31 7.35 -6.70 0.90
C LEU A 31 6.11 -7.59 0.68
N GLY A 32 5.51 -8.08 1.77
CA GLY A 32 4.33 -8.93 1.77
C GLY A 32 3.04 -8.19 1.38
N SER A 33 2.89 -6.92 1.76
CA SER A 33 1.73 -6.08 1.42
C SER A 33 1.65 -5.70 -0.05
N ALA A 34 2.80 -5.61 -0.72
CA ALA A 34 2.87 -5.25 -2.13
C ALA A 34 2.25 -6.30 -3.06
N ILE A 35 2.48 -7.58 -2.74
CA ILE A 35 2.03 -8.72 -3.55
C ILE A 35 0.73 -9.25 -2.95
N GLY A 36 -0.38 -8.76 -3.49
CA GLY A 36 -1.75 -9.11 -3.10
C GLY A 36 -2.71 -9.03 -4.29
N ALA A 37 -3.93 -8.60 -4.03
CA ALA A 37 -5.00 -8.56 -5.03
C ALA A 37 -4.63 -7.67 -6.24
N GLY A 38 -3.80 -6.65 -6.03
CA GLY A 38 -3.40 -5.75 -7.11
C GLY A 38 -2.60 -6.43 -8.22
N LEU A 39 -1.76 -7.41 -7.87
CA LEU A 39 -1.05 -8.21 -8.88
C LEU A 39 -1.95 -9.33 -9.43
N PHE A 40 -2.55 -10.15 -8.57
CA PHE A 40 -3.25 -11.36 -9.01
C PHE A 40 -4.59 -11.11 -9.70
N ILE A 41 -5.32 -10.07 -9.29
CA ILE A 41 -6.64 -9.72 -9.84
C ILE A 41 -6.54 -8.40 -10.61
N GLY A 42 -5.82 -7.42 -10.05
CA GLY A 42 -5.64 -6.12 -10.68
C GLY A 42 -4.91 -6.18 -12.03
N SER A 43 -4.06 -7.18 -12.27
CA SER A 43 -3.49 -7.41 -13.62
C SER A 43 -4.57 -7.68 -14.66
N GLY A 44 -5.54 -8.54 -14.36
CA GLY A 44 -6.66 -8.85 -15.24
C GLY A 44 -7.57 -7.65 -15.48
N ALA A 45 -7.92 -6.91 -14.41
CA ALA A 45 -8.70 -5.68 -14.51
C ALA A 45 -7.96 -4.58 -15.30
N GLY A 46 -6.63 -4.45 -15.14
CA GLY A 46 -5.80 -3.53 -15.91
C GLY A 46 -5.73 -3.90 -17.39
N ILE A 47 -5.57 -5.19 -17.72
CA ILE A 47 -5.61 -5.68 -19.11
C ILE A 47 -6.99 -5.49 -19.72
N GLN A 48 -8.07 -5.69 -18.97
CA GLN A 48 -9.42 -5.42 -19.43
C GLN A 48 -9.62 -3.94 -19.77
N ALA A 49 -9.01 -3.04 -18.98
CA ALA A 49 -9.12 -1.60 -19.17
C ALA A 49 -8.23 -1.06 -20.29
N ALA A 50 -6.99 -1.51 -20.43
CA ALA A 50 -6.01 -0.92 -21.35
C ALA A 50 -5.53 -1.87 -22.46
N GLY A 51 -5.89 -3.15 -22.43
CA GLY A 51 -5.28 -4.18 -23.26
C GLY A 51 -3.78 -4.33 -22.97
N PRO A 52 -2.96 -4.71 -23.98
CA PRO A 52 -1.51 -4.79 -23.86
C PRO A 52 -0.84 -3.48 -23.38
N ALA A 53 -1.44 -2.33 -23.67
CA ALA A 53 -0.97 -1.02 -23.21
C ALA A 53 -0.99 -0.83 -21.68
N VAL A 54 -1.59 -1.77 -20.93
CA VAL A 54 -1.45 -1.83 -19.47
C VAL A 54 0.01 -1.79 -19.01
N LEU A 55 0.94 -2.30 -19.83
CA LEU A 55 2.38 -2.24 -19.55
C LEU A 55 2.89 -0.80 -19.40
N ILE A 56 2.34 0.14 -20.18
CA ILE A 56 2.64 1.56 -20.03
C ILE A 56 2.17 2.05 -18.66
N SER A 57 0.96 1.70 -18.24
CA SER A 57 0.43 2.06 -16.92
C SER A 57 1.35 1.56 -15.80
N TYR A 58 1.83 0.30 -15.89
CA TYR A 58 2.79 -0.25 -14.93
C TYR A 58 4.17 0.41 -14.95
N LEU A 59 4.69 0.79 -16.12
CA LEU A 59 5.96 1.51 -16.21
C LEU A 59 5.85 2.93 -15.63
N VAL A 60 4.75 3.64 -15.91
CA VAL A 60 4.49 4.99 -15.41
C VAL A 60 4.29 4.97 -13.90
N ALA A 61 3.38 4.12 -13.40
CA ALA A 61 3.13 4.00 -11.96
C ALA A 61 4.36 3.44 -11.21
N GLY A 62 5.10 2.51 -11.84
CA GLY A 62 6.33 1.94 -11.31
C GLY A 62 7.44 3.00 -11.18
N THR A 63 7.56 3.89 -12.15
CA THR A 63 8.47 5.03 -12.07
C THR A 63 8.04 5.99 -10.97
N LEU A 64 6.76 6.32 -10.91
CA LEU A 64 6.19 7.22 -9.91
C LEU A 64 6.45 6.72 -8.48
N ILE A 65 6.17 5.44 -8.19
CA ILE A 65 6.37 4.90 -6.84
C ILE A 65 7.84 4.88 -6.43
N ILE A 66 8.77 4.67 -7.36
CA ILE A 66 10.21 4.76 -7.07
C ILE A 66 10.60 6.19 -6.66
N LEU A 67 10.05 7.21 -7.33
CA LEU A 67 10.26 8.61 -6.95
C LEU A 67 9.67 8.92 -5.57
N VAL A 68 8.46 8.42 -5.29
CA VAL A 68 7.80 8.56 -3.99
C VAL A 68 8.60 7.89 -2.87
N MET A 69 9.13 6.69 -3.10
CA MET A 69 9.98 5.98 -2.15
C MET A 69 11.26 6.75 -1.81
N TRP A 70 11.90 7.37 -2.81
CA TRP A 70 13.06 8.23 -2.56
C TRP A 70 12.70 9.46 -1.74
N ALA A 71 11.60 10.12 -2.09
CA ALA A 71 11.12 11.30 -1.39
C ALA A 71 10.76 10.99 0.08
N LEU A 72 10.06 9.89 0.33
CA LEU A 72 9.73 9.41 1.67
C LEU A 72 10.98 9.00 2.45
N GLY A 73 11.91 8.30 1.80
CA GLY A 73 13.18 7.92 2.40
C GLY A 73 13.96 9.14 2.90
N GLU A 74 14.05 10.20 2.10
CA GLU A 74 14.69 11.46 2.52
C GLU A 74 13.99 12.07 3.75
N MET A 75 12.67 12.21 3.72
CA MET A 75 11.92 12.80 4.83
C MET A 75 12.00 11.96 6.12
N ALA A 76 11.92 10.64 5.99
CA ALA A 76 12.00 9.70 7.10
C ALA A 76 13.41 9.60 7.70
N ALA A 77 14.46 9.71 6.87
CA ALA A 77 15.83 9.74 7.38
C ALA A 77 16.11 11.03 8.15
N ALA A 78 15.53 12.14 7.72
CA ALA A 78 15.66 13.42 8.41
C ALA A 78 14.84 13.46 9.71
N ASN A 79 13.66 12.85 9.72
CA ASN A 79 12.75 12.86 10.86
C ASN A 79 11.99 11.53 10.96
N PRO A 80 12.55 10.51 11.64
CA PRO A 80 11.89 9.22 11.80
C PRO A 80 10.57 9.36 12.56
N ASP A 81 9.44 9.14 11.88
CA ASP A 81 8.12 9.15 12.49
C ASP A 81 7.19 8.11 11.84
N SER A 82 6.55 7.30 12.69
CA SER A 82 5.64 6.23 12.28
C SER A 82 4.35 6.73 11.59
N GLY A 83 4.00 8.01 11.75
CA GLY A 83 2.84 8.61 11.07
C GLY A 83 3.08 8.92 9.58
N ALA A 84 4.30 8.69 9.09
CA ALA A 84 4.71 8.76 7.68
C ALA A 84 4.10 9.94 6.91
N PHE A 85 3.30 9.67 5.87
CA PHE A 85 2.64 10.66 5.01
C PHE A 85 1.95 11.78 5.77
N SER A 86 1.21 11.43 6.83
CA SER A 86 0.43 12.38 7.63
C SER A 86 1.35 13.37 8.34
N VAL A 87 2.44 12.88 8.93
CA VAL A 87 3.37 13.72 9.71
C VAL A 87 4.21 14.60 8.79
N TYR A 88 4.72 14.07 7.69
CA TYR A 88 5.49 14.89 6.75
C TYR A 88 4.63 15.97 6.10
N THR A 89 3.39 15.65 5.76
CA THR A 89 2.42 16.65 5.26
C THR A 89 2.10 17.68 6.35
N ALA A 90 1.93 17.28 7.61
CA ALA A 90 1.69 18.20 8.71
C ALA A 90 2.83 19.22 8.88
N ARG A 91 4.09 18.75 8.77
CA ARG A 91 5.28 19.62 8.87
C ARG A 91 5.42 20.54 7.67
N ALA A 92 5.05 20.08 6.47
CA ALA A 92 5.10 20.88 5.26
C ALA A 92 4.01 21.95 5.22
N PHE A 93 2.75 21.58 5.48
CA PHE A 93 1.57 22.38 5.17
C PHE A 93 0.65 22.68 6.36
N GLY A 94 0.99 22.20 7.55
CA GLY A 94 0.27 22.44 8.81
C GLY A 94 -0.65 21.29 9.25
N PRO A 95 -1.16 21.34 10.49
CA PRO A 95 -1.89 20.24 11.13
C PRO A 95 -3.09 19.72 10.33
N VAL A 96 -3.93 20.62 9.81
CA VAL A 96 -5.13 20.27 9.02
C VAL A 96 -4.77 19.40 7.81
N ALA A 97 -3.73 19.77 7.06
CA ALA A 97 -3.29 19.02 5.89
C ALA A 97 -2.75 17.64 6.30
N GLY A 98 -2.00 17.58 7.39
CA GLY A 98 -1.52 16.33 7.96
C GLY A 98 -2.63 15.39 8.41
N ALA A 99 -3.62 15.90 9.14
CA ALA A 99 -4.80 15.15 9.57
C ALA A 99 -5.61 14.63 8.37
N THR A 100 -5.81 15.47 7.36
CA THR A 100 -6.52 15.11 6.11
C THR A 100 -5.85 13.94 5.40
N VAL A 101 -4.53 14.01 5.19
CA VAL A 101 -3.76 12.93 4.55
C VAL A 101 -3.75 11.68 5.42
N GLY A 102 -3.68 11.82 6.75
CA GLY A 102 -3.73 10.68 7.67
C GLY A 102 -5.06 9.93 7.61
N TRP A 103 -6.19 10.66 7.61
CA TRP A 103 -7.51 10.07 7.43
C TRP A 103 -7.69 9.45 6.04
N LEU A 104 -7.20 10.12 4.99
CA LEU A 104 -7.22 9.58 3.63
C LEU A 104 -6.46 8.25 3.55
N TRP A 105 -5.28 8.19 4.16
CA TRP A 105 -4.47 6.98 4.19
C TRP A 105 -5.10 5.87 5.04
N TRP A 106 -5.73 6.21 6.16
CA TRP A 106 -6.50 5.23 6.94
C TRP A 106 -7.67 4.65 6.14
N VAL A 107 -8.47 5.51 5.48
CA VAL A 107 -9.56 5.07 4.60
C VAL A 107 -9.02 4.16 3.50
N GLN A 108 -7.92 4.53 2.86
CA GLN A 108 -7.25 3.71 1.86
C GLN A 108 -6.92 2.32 2.40
N LEU A 109 -6.26 2.21 3.56
CA LEU A 109 -5.89 0.92 4.15
C LEU A 109 -7.11 0.06 4.48
N VAL A 110 -8.19 0.68 4.96
CA VAL A 110 -9.46 0.00 5.25
C VAL A 110 -10.13 -0.55 4.00
N VAL A 111 -10.09 0.20 2.89
CA VAL A 111 -10.58 -0.25 1.58
C VAL A 111 -9.68 -1.38 1.02
N VAL A 112 -8.37 -1.32 1.24
CA VAL A 112 -7.44 -2.42 0.86
C VAL A 112 -7.83 -3.71 1.58
N ILE A 113 -8.08 -3.68 2.89
CA ILE A 113 -8.49 -4.87 3.66
C ILE A 113 -9.72 -5.54 3.03
N ALA A 114 -10.71 -4.73 2.64
CA ALA A 114 -11.91 -5.21 1.96
C ALA A 114 -11.58 -5.82 0.58
N ALA A 115 -10.75 -5.14 -0.22
CA ALA A 115 -10.37 -5.60 -1.56
C ALA A 115 -9.58 -6.92 -1.52
N GLU A 116 -8.66 -7.08 -0.56
CA GLU A 116 -7.90 -8.30 -0.37
C GLU A 116 -8.80 -9.47 0.08
N ALA A 117 -9.73 -9.22 1.01
CA ALA A 117 -10.69 -10.25 1.47
C ALA A 117 -11.60 -10.73 0.34
N LEU A 118 -12.17 -9.77 -0.40
CA LEU A 118 -13.10 -10.06 -1.50
C LEU A 118 -12.38 -10.69 -2.68
N GLY A 119 -11.17 -10.24 -2.98
CA GLY A 119 -10.30 -10.85 -3.98
C GLY A 119 -9.92 -12.28 -3.64
N ALA A 120 -9.54 -12.55 -2.39
CA ALA A 120 -9.21 -13.91 -1.93
C ALA A 120 -10.44 -14.82 -2.04
N ALA A 121 -11.61 -14.31 -1.68
CA ALA A 121 -12.86 -15.05 -1.81
C ALA A 121 -13.22 -15.32 -3.28
N ALA A 122 -13.07 -14.36 -4.18
CA ALA A 122 -13.35 -14.53 -5.61
C ALA A 122 -12.41 -15.57 -6.25
N LEU A 123 -11.11 -15.53 -5.90
CA LEU A 123 -10.14 -16.54 -6.35
C LEU A 123 -10.48 -17.91 -5.80
N LEU A 124 -10.83 -18.03 -4.52
CA LEU A 124 -11.19 -19.32 -3.93
C LEU A 124 -12.49 -19.89 -4.53
N ALA A 125 -13.47 -19.03 -4.83
CA ALA A 125 -14.71 -19.42 -5.51
C ALA A 125 -14.45 -20.00 -6.91
N SER A 126 -13.39 -19.55 -7.60
CA SER A 126 -13.02 -20.12 -8.91
C SER A 126 -12.56 -21.58 -8.82
N VAL A 127 -12.05 -22.01 -7.65
CA VAL A 127 -11.66 -23.41 -7.38
C VAL A 127 -12.79 -24.19 -6.71
N PHE A 128 -13.52 -23.55 -5.80
CA PHE A 128 -14.63 -24.15 -5.04
C PHE A 128 -15.92 -23.33 -5.24
N PRO A 129 -16.64 -23.51 -6.37
CA PRO A 129 -17.80 -22.69 -6.73
C PRO A 129 -18.98 -22.80 -5.77
N ALA A 130 -19.02 -23.85 -4.94
CA ALA A 130 -20.07 -24.04 -3.94
C ALA A 130 -20.02 -23.03 -2.79
N LEU A 131 -18.90 -22.31 -2.62
CA LEU A 131 -18.70 -21.34 -1.54
C LEU A 131 -19.06 -19.92 -2.01
N PRO A 132 -20.05 -19.26 -1.39
CA PRO A 132 -20.40 -17.87 -1.73
C PRO A 132 -19.26 -16.90 -1.40
N VAL A 133 -18.94 -16.01 -2.34
CA VAL A 133 -17.86 -15.02 -2.22
C VAL A 133 -18.02 -14.14 -0.97
N TRP A 134 -19.22 -13.60 -0.72
CA TRP A 134 -19.49 -12.73 0.43
C TRP A 134 -19.24 -13.45 1.77
N LEU A 135 -19.60 -14.74 1.87
CA LEU A 135 -19.46 -15.52 3.09
C LEU A 135 -17.99 -15.80 3.37
N MET A 136 -17.23 -16.18 2.34
CA MET A 136 -15.79 -16.37 2.47
C MET A 136 -15.07 -15.08 2.85
N ALA A 137 -15.41 -13.95 2.21
CA ALA A 137 -14.83 -12.66 2.56
C ALA A 137 -15.09 -12.30 4.02
N PHE A 138 -16.32 -12.50 4.52
CA PHE A 138 -16.66 -12.31 5.92
C PHE A 138 -15.87 -13.23 6.85
N VAL A 139 -15.75 -14.51 6.53
CA VAL A 139 -14.98 -15.48 7.32
C VAL A 139 -13.50 -15.10 7.38
N PHE A 140 -12.89 -14.73 6.26
CA PHE A 140 -11.50 -14.28 6.22
C PHE A 140 -11.29 -13.06 7.11
N ILE A 141 -12.15 -12.05 6.97
CA ILE A 141 -12.11 -10.86 7.81
C ILE A 141 -12.23 -11.22 9.30
N ALA A 142 -13.19 -12.07 9.67
CA ALA A 142 -13.41 -12.46 11.06
C ALA A 142 -12.20 -13.23 11.65
N VAL A 143 -11.66 -14.20 10.91
CA VAL A 143 -10.49 -14.98 11.32
C VAL A 143 -9.26 -14.08 11.46
N LEU A 144 -8.97 -13.24 10.47
CA LEU A 144 -7.79 -12.36 10.51
C LEU A 144 -7.92 -11.28 11.59
N THR A 145 -9.14 -10.83 11.88
CA THR A 145 -9.42 -9.95 13.04
C THR A 145 -9.10 -10.66 14.34
N ALA A 146 -9.58 -11.90 14.52
CA ALA A 146 -9.29 -12.68 15.72
C ALA A 146 -7.76 -12.87 15.90
N VAL A 147 -7.04 -13.18 14.83
CA VAL A 147 -5.57 -13.29 14.84
C VAL A 147 -4.93 -11.96 15.26
N ASN A 148 -5.36 -10.82 14.70
CA ASN A 148 -4.81 -9.49 15.01
C ASN A 148 -5.12 -9.01 16.44
N LEU A 149 -6.14 -9.56 17.09
CA LEU A 149 -6.45 -9.28 18.50
C LEU A 149 -5.58 -10.10 19.48
N THR A 150 -4.88 -11.14 18.99
CA THR A 150 -3.93 -11.92 19.79
C THR A 150 -2.52 -11.33 19.75
N ARG A 151 -1.73 -11.54 20.81
CA ARG A 151 -0.32 -11.10 20.87
C ARG A 151 0.55 -12.03 20.02
N VAL A 152 0.69 -11.75 18.73
CA VAL A 152 1.48 -12.60 17.83
C VAL A 152 2.97 -12.25 17.91
N LYS A 153 3.71 -12.89 18.83
CA LYS A 153 5.18 -12.77 18.93
C LYS A 153 5.90 -13.18 17.63
N ASN A 154 5.25 -13.98 16.78
CA ASN A 154 5.84 -14.57 15.56
C ASN A 154 5.31 -13.95 14.26
N PHE A 155 4.63 -12.79 14.31
CA PHE A 155 4.01 -12.16 13.13
C PHE A 155 4.98 -12.03 11.94
N GLY A 156 6.19 -11.51 12.18
CA GLY A 156 7.19 -11.31 11.13
C GLY A 156 7.78 -12.58 10.54
N GLU A 157 7.70 -13.73 11.22
CA GLU A 157 8.18 -15.02 10.70
C GLU A 157 7.15 -15.64 9.75
N PHE A 158 5.86 -15.58 10.11
CA PHE A 158 4.80 -16.02 9.21
C PHE A 158 4.81 -15.22 7.91
N GLU A 159 4.90 -13.89 8.00
CA GLU A 159 4.99 -13.03 6.81
C GLU A 159 6.22 -13.34 5.95
N PHE A 160 7.35 -13.72 6.55
CA PHE A 160 8.54 -14.14 5.79
C PHE A 160 8.27 -15.40 4.95
N TRP A 161 7.64 -16.41 5.53
CA TRP A 161 7.31 -17.64 4.81
C TRP A 161 6.26 -17.40 3.72
N PHE A 162 5.24 -16.59 4.00
CA PHE A 162 4.26 -16.18 2.97
C PHE A 162 4.92 -15.39 1.84
N ALA A 163 5.84 -14.47 2.15
CA ALA A 163 6.61 -13.73 1.14
C ALA A 163 7.45 -14.66 0.26
N LEU A 164 8.11 -15.67 0.85
CA LEU A 164 8.89 -16.65 0.09
C LEU A 164 8.01 -17.49 -0.84
N LEU A 165 6.86 -17.97 -0.34
CA LEU A 165 5.88 -18.72 -1.14
C LEU A 165 5.40 -17.90 -2.34
N LYS A 166 5.02 -16.63 -2.11
CA LYS A 166 4.59 -15.68 -3.15
C LYS A 166 5.63 -15.55 -4.26
N VAL A 167 6.88 -15.28 -3.88
CA VAL A 167 7.97 -15.07 -4.83
C VAL A 167 8.27 -16.35 -5.62
N ALA A 168 8.35 -17.50 -4.95
CA ALA A 168 8.59 -18.78 -5.62
C ALA A 168 7.50 -19.10 -6.66
N ALA A 169 6.23 -18.87 -6.31
CA ALA A 169 5.11 -19.11 -7.21
C ALA A 169 5.11 -18.18 -8.42
N ILE A 170 5.43 -16.89 -8.23
CA ILE A 170 5.56 -15.95 -9.35
C ILE A 170 6.74 -16.31 -10.24
N VAL A 171 7.90 -16.70 -9.69
CA VAL A 171 9.04 -17.15 -10.49
C VAL A 171 8.68 -18.39 -11.29
N GLY A 172 8.01 -19.38 -10.68
CA GLY A 172 7.52 -20.57 -11.38
C GLY A 172 6.55 -20.21 -12.52
N PHE A 173 5.60 -19.31 -12.25
CA PHE A 173 4.69 -18.77 -13.26
C PHE A 173 5.43 -18.12 -14.44
N LEU A 174 6.43 -17.28 -14.17
CA LEU A 174 7.22 -16.62 -15.21
C LEU A 174 7.97 -17.65 -16.08
N LEU A 175 8.55 -18.69 -15.47
CA LEU A 175 9.24 -19.75 -16.20
C LEU A 175 8.28 -20.53 -17.11
N VAL A 176 7.11 -20.92 -16.60
CA VAL A 176 6.09 -21.63 -17.38
C VAL A 176 5.53 -20.75 -18.49
N GLY A 177 5.19 -19.50 -18.19
CA GLY A 177 4.69 -18.56 -19.19
C GLY A 177 5.72 -18.24 -20.27
N ALA A 178 7.00 -18.11 -19.92
CA ALA A 178 8.07 -17.98 -20.91
C ALA A 178 8.18 -19.24 -21.78
N ALA A 179 8.16 -20.44 -21.18
CA ALA A 179 8.17 -21.69 -21.93
C ALA A 179 6.97 -21.81 -22.89
N LEU A 180 5.78 -21.37 -22.46
CA LEU A 180 4.59 -21.30 -23.30
C LEU A 180 4.79 -20.35 -24.49
N LEU A 181 5.28 -19.13 -24.25
CA LEU A 181 5.49 -18.13 -25.31
C LEU A 181 6.57 -18.54 -26.32
N PHE A 182 7.65 -19.19 -25.87
CA PHE A 182 8.70 -19.68 -26.76
C PHE A 182 8.36 -21.02 -27.43
N GLY A 183 7.20 -21.63 -27.14
CA GLY A 183 6.80 -22.91 -27.71
C GLY A 183 7.64 -24.09 -27.23
N TRP A 184 8.17 -24.01 -26.00
CA TRP A 184 8.96 -25.08 -25.38
C TRP A 184 8.11 -26.15 -24.69
N LEU A 185 6.80 -25.90 -24.55
CA LEU A 185 5.87 -26.87 -23.96
C LEU A 185 5.45 -27.90 -25.01
N PRO A 186 5.55 -29.21 -24.71
CA PRO A 186 5.07 -30.26 -25.61
C PRO A 186 3.55 -30.18 -25.76
N ASP A 187 3.06 -30.44 -26.97
CA ASP A 187 1.62 -30.53 -27.29
C ASP A 187 0.77 -29.27 -27.01
N VAL A 188 1.42 -28.12 -26.77
CA VAL A 188 0.76 -26.83 -26.55
C VAL A 188 1.26 -25.82 -27.58
N GLN A 189 0.35 -25.24 -28.37
CA GLN A 189 0.72 -24.19 -29.33
C GLN A 189 0.97 -22.88 -28.61
N SER A 190 2.11 -22.25 -28.92
CA SER A 190 2.42 -20.90 -28.41
C SER A 190 1.41 -19.89 -28.97
N PRO A 191 0.77 -19.07 -28.11
CA PRO A 191 -0.07 -17.96 -28.58
C PRO A 191 0.76 -16.81 -29.18
N GLY A 192 2.10 -16.86 -29.05
CA GLY A 192 3.01 -15.83 -29.53
C GLY A 192 2.65 -14.45 -28.98
N LEU A 193 2.70 -13.44 -29.85
CA LEU A 193 2.30 -12.06 -29.54
C LEU A 193 0.99 -11.67 -30.23
N ALA A 194 0.16 -12.64 -30.61
CA ALA A 194 -1.07 -12.37 -31.36
C ALA A 194 -2.02 -11.41 -30.62
N ASN A 195 -2.09 -11.50 -29.29
CA ASN A 195 -2.89 -10.61 -28.45
C ASN A 195 -2.35 -9.15 -28.39
N PHE A 196 -1.09 -8.91 -28.75
CA PHE A 196 -0.52 -7.54 -28.86
C PHE A 196 -0.93 -6.84 -30.16
N THR A 197 -1.18 -7.62 -31.22
CA THR A 197 -1.49 -7.09 -32.56
C THR A 197 -2.96 -7.22 -32.93
N GLY A 198 -3.70 -8.18 -32.35
CA GLY A 198 -5.06 -8.54 -32.74
C GLY A 198 -6.06 -7.38 -32.59
N ALA A 199 -6.42 -7.02 -31.35
CA ALA A 199 -7.28 -5.87 -31.08
C ALA A 199 -6.53 -4.52 -31.10
N GLY A 200 -5.25 -4.53 -31.48
CA GLY A 200 -4.31 -3.42 -31.32
C GLY A 200 -3.69 -3.35 -29.92
N PHE A 201 -2.57 -2.62 -29.80
CA PHE A 201 -1.83 -2.50 -28.55
C PHE A 201 -2.59 -1.74 -27.45
N ALA A 202 -3.36 -0.72 -27.82
CA ALA A 202 -4.14 0.13 -26.92
C ALA A 202 -5.61 0.22 -27.39
N PRO A 203 -6.41 -0.85 -27.25
CA PRO A 203 -7.77 -0.92 -27.81
C PRO A 203 -8.71 0.19 -27.29
N ASN A 204 -8.50 0.62 -26.04
CA ASN A 204 -9.28 1.68 -25.38
C ASN A 204 -8.54 3.03 -25.33
N GLY A 205 -7.45 3.17 -26.10
CA GLY A 205 -6.65 4.40 -26.19
C GLY A 205 -6.10 4.90 -24.84
N PHE A 206 -5.88 6.21 -24.74
CA PHE A 206 -5.35 6.85 -23.52
C PHE A 206 -6.32 6.78 -22.33
N ALA A 207 -7.63 6.76 -22.58
CA ALA A 207 -8.63 6.63 -21.52
C ALA A 207 -8.50 5.27 -20.81
N GLY A 208 -8.33 4.18 -21.57
CA GLY A 208 -8.08 2.85 -21.01
C GLY A 208 -6.78 2.78 -20.19
N ILE A 209 -5.70 3.40 -20.68
CA ILE A 209 -4.41 3.49 -19.96
C ILE A 209 -4.58 4.23 -18.63
N ALA A 210 -5.38 5.30 -18.58
CA ALA A 210 -5.66 6.04 -17.35
C ALA A 210 -6.54 5.28 -16.37
N THR A 211 -7.57 4.57 -16.84
CA THR A 211 -8.37 3.67 -15.99
C THR A 211 -7.49 2.56 -15.41
N ALA A 212 -6.63 1.95 -16.22
CA ALA A 212 -5.67 0.97 -15.76
C ALA A 212 -4.69 1.54 -14.72
N LEU A 213 -4.22 2.79 -14.88
CA LEU A 213 -3.30 3.43 -13.94
C LEU A 213 -3.83 3.44 -12.49
N PHE A 214 -5.14 3.52 -12.25
CA PHE A 214 -5.69 3.43 -10.90
C PHE A 214 -5.54 2.02 -10.32
N VAL A 215 -5.93 1.00 -11.08
CA VAL A 215 -5.78 -0.41 -10.68
C VAL A 215 -4.31 -0.75 -10.45
N VAL A 216 -3.42 -0.23 -11.30
CA VAL A 216 -1.97 -0.39 -11.16
C VAL A 216 -1.42 0.34 -9.94
N ALA A 217 -1.90 1.56 -9.67
CA ALA A 217 -1.49 2.31 -8.48
C ALA A 217 -1.84 1.53 -7.20
N PHE A 218 -3.00 0.87 -7.16
CA PHE A 218 -3.33 -0.07 -6.09
C PHE A 218 -2.29 -1.21 -5.98
N ALA A 219 -1.87 -1.80 -7.10
CA ALA A 219 -0.90 -2.89 -7.12
C ALA A 219 0.49 -2.53 -6.57
N PHE A 220 0.83 -1.24 -6.54
CA PHE A 220 2.06 -0.73 -5.94
C PHE A 220 1.87 -0.03 -4.59
N GLY A 221 0.62 0.20 -4.17
CA GLY A 221 0.32 0.78 -2.88
C GLY A 221 0.89 -0.04 -1.72
N GLY A 222 1.46 0.63 -0.74
CA GLY A 222 2.10 0.03 0.44
C GLY A 222 3.57 -0.33 0.26
N THR A 223 4.12 -0.31 -0.96
CA THR A 223 5.56 -0.55 -1.21
C THR A 223 6.43 0.58 -0.65
N GLU A 224 5.89 1.78 -0.61
CA GLU A 224 6.44 2.98 0.01
C GLU A 224 6.88 2.80 1.47
N ILE A 225 6.18 1.98 2.26
CA ILE A 225 6.44 1.82 3.70
C ILE A 225 7.82 1.19 3.93
N VAL A 226 8.30 0.39 2.98
CA VAL A 226 9.65 -0.20 3.02
C VAL A 226 10.72 0.89 3.07
N SER A 227 10.52 2.01 2.37
CA SER A 227 11.48 3.13 2.38
C SER A 227 11.52 3.85 3.74
N VAL A 228 10.37 4.00 4.39
CA VAL A 228 10.27 4.60 5.73
C VAL A 228 11.00 3.73 6.75
N ALA A 229 10.72 2.42 6.75
CA ALA A 229 11.38 1.47 7.64
C ALA A 229 12.89 1.36 7.38
N ALA A 230 13.32 1.45 6.11
CA ALA A 230 14.73 1.46 5.75
C ALA A 230 15.46 2.73 6.22
N ALA A 231 14.74 3.85 6.28
CA ALA A 231 15.28 5.13 6.72
C ALA A 231 15.53 5.19 8.25
N GLU A 232 14.88 4.33 9.04
CA GLU A 232 15.10 4.19 10.49
C GLU A 232 16.37 3.41 10.86
N THR A 233 17.16 2.97 9.86
CA THR A 233 18.37 2.18 10.10
C THR A 233 19.60 3.05 10.38
N ARG A 234 20.69 2.43 10.88
CA ARG A 234 21.96 3.12 11.16
C ARG A 234 22.60 3.81 9.94
N ASP A 235 22.31 3.31 8.74
CA ASP A 235 22.78 3.88 7.46
C ASP A 235 21.57 4.04 6.52
N PRO A 236 20.78 5.13 6.70
CA PRO A 236 19.55 5.36 5.95
C PRO A 236 19.80 5.41 4.44
N ALA A 237 20.88 6.07 4.01
CA ALA A 237 21.19 6.24 2.60
C ALA A 237 21.40 4.90 1.88
N ARG A 238 22.21 4.01 2.47
CA ARG A 238 22.45 2.69 1.90
C ARG A 238 21.21 1.80 1.98
N SER A 239 20.47 1.84 3.10
CA SER A 239 19.29 0.99 3.31
C SER A 239 18.13 1.39 2.39
N VAL A 240 17.83 2.68 2.26
CA VAL A 240 16.82 3.19 1.32
C VAL A 240 17.22 2.87 -0.12
N GLY A 241 18.48 3.11 -0.51
CA GLY A 241 18.96 2.77 -1.85
C GLY A 241 18.80 1.27 -2.19
N LYS A 242 19.10 0.38 -1.23
CA LYS A 242 18.86 -1.07 -1.38
C LYS A 242 17.37 -1.40 -1.48
N ALA A 243 16.53 -0.79 -0.64
CA ALA A 243 15.09 -0.99 -0.68
C ALA A 243 14.51 -0.61 -2.04
N VAL A 244 14.84 0.59 -2.55
CA VAL A 244 14.39 1.07 -3.86
C VAL A 244 14.85 0.13 -4.97
N ARG A 245 16.13 -0.27 -5.00
CA ARG A 245 16.64 -1.21 -6.03
C ARG A 245 15.93 -2.56 -5.99
N THR A 246 15.62 -3.06 -4.80
CA THR A 246 14.90 -4.33 -4.63
C THR A 246 13.46 -4.22 -5.13
N VAL A 247 12.78 -3.11 -4.84
CA VAL A 247 11.43 -2.83 -5.35
C VAL A 247 11.43 -2.64 -6.87
N LEU A 248 12.43 -1.96 -7.44
CA LEU A 248 12.59 -1.80 -8.88
C LEU A 248 12.67 -3.17 -9.59
N TRP A 249 13.56 -4.05 -9.12
CA TRP A 249 13.67 -5.40 -9.69
C TRP A 249 12.38 -6.20 -9.56
N ARG A 250 11.69 -6.06 -8.44
CA ARG A 250 10.37 -6.67 -8.23
C ARG A 250 9.34 -6.17 -9.24
N ILE A 251 9.27 -4.85 -9.47
CA ILE A 251 8.37 -4.23 -10.45
C ILE A 251 8.68 -4.76 -11.85
N LEU A 252 9.94 -4.75 -12.26
CA LEU A 252 10.34 -5.17 -13.62
C LEU A 252 10.13 -6.68 -13.85
N VAL A 253 10.47 -7.53 -12.89
CA VAL A 253 10.43 -8.99 -13.09
C VAL A 253 9.04 -9.53 -12.77
N PHE A 254 8.51 -9.27 -11.58
CA PHE A 254 7.29 -9.91 -11.09
C PHE A 254 6.02 -9.24 -11.59
N TYR A 255 6.02 -7.92 -11.76
CA TYR A 255 4.85 -7.23 -12.30
C TYR A 255 4.94 -7.22 -13.82
N ILE A 256 5.86 -6.43 -14.39
CA ILE A 256 5.95 -6.23 -15.85
C ILE A 256 6.10 -7.58 -16.57
N GLY A 257 6.97 -8.47 -16.09
CA GLY A 257 7.12 -9.81 -16.66
C GLY A 257 5.84 -10.65 -16.62
N ALA A 258 5.13 -10.69 -15.48
CA ALA A 258 3.91 -11.47 -15.36
C ALA A 258 2.78 -10.90 -16.22
N ILE A 259 2.63 -9.57 -16.22
CA ILE A 259 1.60 -8.87 -17.00
C ILE A 259 1.86 -9.01 -18.49
N PHE A 260 3.13 -8.96 -18.91
CA PHE A 260 3.50 -9.22 -20.30
C PHE A 260 3.04 -10.61 -20.74
N ILE A 261 3.32 -11.63 -19.93
CA ILE A 261 2.89 -13.01 -20.20
C ILE A 261 1.37 -13.10 -20.25
N ILE A 262 0.66 -12.54 -19.27
CA ILE A 262 -0.81 -12.58 -19.22
C ILE A 262 -1.39 -11.87 -20.45
N ALA A 263 -0.90 -10.68 -20.80
CA ALA A 263 -1.37 -9.92 -21.96
C ALA A 263 -1.04 -10.60 -23.29
N ALA A 264 0.03 -11.40 -23.35
CA ALA A 264 0.38 -12.17 -24.54
C ALA A 264 -0.51 -13.41 -24.70
N VAL A 265 -0.90 -14.05 -23.59
CA VAL A 265 -1.61 -15.35 -23.60
C VAL A 265 -3.12 -15.18 -23.53
N VAL A 266 -3.62 -14.31 -22.66
CA VAL A 266 -5.06 -14.18 -22.35
C VAL A 266 -5.67 -13.01 -23.14
N PRO A 267 -6.62 -13.26 -24.06
CA PRO A 267 -7.25 -12.21 -24.84
C PRO A 267 -8.04 -11.21 -23.98
N VAL A 268 -8.04 -9.95 -24.40
CA VAL A 268 -8.89 -8.91 -23.80
C VAL A 268 -10.36 -9.31 -23.91
N GLY A 269 -11.14 -9.14 -22.84
CA GLY A 269 -12.55 -9.57 -22.78
C GLY A 269 -12.77 -11.04 -22.39
N SER A 270 -11.70 -11.84 -22.25
CA SER A 270 -11.81 -13.21 -21.77
C SER A 270 -12.25 -13.27 -20.30
N ALA A 271 -13.12 -14.22 -19.97
CA ALA A 271 -13.46 -14.54 -18.58
C ALA A 271 -12.23 -14.98 -17.77
N GLY A 272 -11.18 -15.47 -18.43
CA GLY A 272 -9.89 -15.82 -17.81
C GLY A 272 -9.21 -14.64 -17.10
N LEU A 273 -9.53 -13.39 -17.44
CA LEU A 273 -9.00 -12.21 -16.75
C LEU A 273 -9.54 -12.04 -15.32
N LYS A 274 -10.56 -12.81 -14.89
CA LYS A 274 -10.94 -12.90 -13.47
C LYS A 274 -9.90 -13.65 -12.62
N SER A 275 -9.14 -14.58 -13.21
CA SER A 275 -8.02 -15.30 -12.58
C SER A 275 -6.86 -15.45 -13.57
N PRO A 276 -6.18 -14.34 -13.91
CA PRO A 276 -5.28 -14.28 -15.06
C PRO A 276 -4.08 -15.21 -14.94
N PHE A 277 -3.56 -15.42 -13.72
CA PHE A 277 -2.47 -16.36 -13.48
C PHE A 277 -2.90 -17.81 -13.73
N ALA A 278 -4.10 -18.19 -13.28
CA ALA A 278 -4.65 -19.52 -13.51
C ALA A 278 -4.90 -19.74 -15.01
N ALA A 279 -5.50 -18.75 -15.69
CA ALA A 279 -5.82 -18.83 -17.12
C ALA A 279 -4.57 -19.08 -18.00
N VAL A 280 -3.43 -18.49 -17.66
CA VAL A 280 -2.17 -18.77 -18.37
C VAL A 280 -1.68 -20.20 -18.12
N LEU A 281 -1.79 -20.71 -16.89
CA LEU A 281 -1.36 -22.08 -16.57
C LEU A 281 -2.31 -23.14 -17.15
N ASP A 282 -3.61 -22.84 -17.27
CA ASP A 282 -4.57 -23.65 -18.01
C ASP A 282 -4.23 -23.66 -19.50
N ALA A 283 -3.89 -22.51 -20.09
CA ALA A 283 -3.41 -22.42 -21.47
C ALA A 283 -2.08 -23.17 -21.68
N ALA A 284 -1.25 -23.29 -20.64
CA ALA A 284 -0.04 -24.10 -20.65
C ALA A 284 -0.29 -25.61 -20.55
N GLY A 285 -1.55 -26.05 -20.40
CA GLY A 285 -1.93 -27.46 -20.36
C GLY A 285 -1.40 -28.22 -19.13
N MET A 286 -1.02 -27.53 -18.05
CA MET A 286 -0.43 -28.15 -16.86
C MET A 286 -1.52 -28.54 -15.83
N PRO A 287 -1.84 -29.84 -15.66
CA PRO A 287 -2.92 -30.25 -14.78
C PRO A 287 -2.65 -29.84 -13.32
N GLY A 288 -3.63 -29.19 -12.68
CA GLY A 288 -3.56 -28.76 -11.28
C GLY A 288 -2.70 -27.52 -11.01
N ALA A 289 -1.93 -27.03 -11.99
CA ALA A 289 -1.09 -25.84 -11.83
C ALA A 289 -1.93 -24.56 -11.63
N ALA A 290 -3.04 -24.44 -12.36
CA ALA A 290 -4.01 -23.35 -12.21
C ALA A 290 -4.63 -23.32 -10.79
N THR A 291 -5.00 -24.49 -10.25
CA THR A 291 -5.48 -24.60 -8.87
C THR A 291 -4.39 -24.21 -7.88
N ALA A 292 -3.16 -24.72 -8.05
CA ALA A 292 -2.05 -24.44 -7.15
C ALA A 292 -1.70 -22.94 -7.08
N ILE A 293 -1.56 -22.27 -8.24
CA ILE A 293 -1.27 -20.83 -8.25
C ILE A 293 -2.43 -20.02 -7.66
N THR A 294 -3.67 -20.46 -7.86
CA THR A 294 -4.85 -19.80 -7.29
C THR A 294 -4.86 -19.90 -5.76
N LEU A 295 -4.54 -21.07 -5.20
CA LEU A 295 -4.44 -21.25 -3.75
C LEU A 295 -3.27 -20.44 -3.15
N VAL A 296 -2.15 -20.36 -3.86
CA VAL A 296 -1.03 -19.48 -3.46
C VAL A 296 -1.45 -18.01 -3.52
N ALA A 297 -2.21 -17.60 -4.54
CA ALA A 297 -2.74 -16.25 -4.64
C ALA A 297 -3.71 -15.94 -3.48
N VAL A 298 -4.61 -16.85 -3.12
CA VAL A 298 -5.49 -16.70 -1.94
C VAL A 298 -4.65 -16.49 -0.67
N ALA A 299 -3.66 -17.35 -0.42
CA ALA A 299 -2.74 -17.18 0.70
C ALA A 299 -1.99 -15.84 0.64
N ALA A 300 -1.66 -15.38 -0.56
CA ALA A 300 -0.96 -14.13 -0.78
C ALA A 300 -1.79 -12.91 -0.37
N LEU A 301 -3.04 -12.89 -0.81
CA LEU A 301 -4.03 -11.86 -0.51
C LEU A 301 -4.36 -11.84 1.00
N LEU A 302 -4.49 -13.00 1.64
CA LEU A 302 -4.72 -13.07 3.10
C LEU A 302 -3.55 -12.55 3.93
N SER A 303 -2.31 -12.79 3.51
CA SER A 303 -1.12 -12.17 4.12
C SER A 303 -1.10 -10.64 3.90
N ALA A 304 -1.47 -10.17 2.70
CA ALA A 304 -1.58 -8.73 2.44
C ALA A 304 -2.68 -8.06 3.28
N LEU A 305 -3.85 -8.70 3.42
CA LEU A 305 -4.94 -8.27 4.30
C LEU A 305 -4.45 -8.09 5.73
N ASN A 306 -3.77 -9.09 6.27
CA ASN A 306 -3.21 -9.09 7.62
C ASN A 306 -2.24 -7.92 7.85
N ALA A 307 -1.33 -7.69 6.89
CA ALA A 307 -0.41 -6.56 6.93
C ALA A 307 -1.15 -5.20 6.89
N ASN A 308 -2.15 -5.04 6.03
CA ASN A 308 -2.91 -3.80 5.93
C ASN A 308 -3.80 -3.55 7.16
N LEU A 309 -4.38 -4.58 7.76
CA LEU A 309 -5.15 -4.45 9.01
C LEU A 309 -4.28 -3.93 10.15
N TYR A 310 -3.07 -4.46 10.27
CA TYR A 310 -2.11 -3.97 11.24
C TYR A 310 -1.70 -2.51 10.96
N GLY A 311 -1.42 -2.15 9.70
CA GLY A 311 -1.14 -0.76 9.30
C GLY A 311 -2.28 0.20 9.61
N ALA A 312 -3.53 -0.18 9.28
CA ALA A 312 -4.73 0.62 9.51
C ALA A 312 -4.94 0.91 11.00
N SER A 313 -4.82 -0.13 11.84
CA SER A 313 -4.99 0.02 13.28
C SER A 313 -3.97 1.00 13.90
N ARG A 314 -2.72 0.99 13.42
CA ARG A 314 -1.66 1.90 13.86
C ARG A 314 -1.83 3.32 13.37
N MET A 315 -2.33 3.50 12.15
CA MET A 315 -2.62 4.83 11.63
C MET A 315 -3.77 5.49 12.42
N ALA A 316 -4.84 4.74 12.68
CA ALA A 316 -5.94 5.21 13.52
C ALA A 316 -5.47 5.53 14.95
N PHE A 317 -4.61 4.68 15.53
CA PHE A 317 -4.00 4.93 16.83
C PHE A 317 -3.13 6.21 16.83
N SER A 318 -2.27 6.39 15.81
CA SER A 318 -1.41 7.58 15.67
C SER A 318 -2.22 8.88 15.52
N LEU A 319 -3.31 8.85 14.75
CA LEU A 319 -4.24 9.98 14.65
C LEU A 319 -4.88 10.31 16.00
N ALA A 320 -5.27 9.28 16.77
CA ALA A 320 -5.87 9.47 18.08
C ALA A 320 -4.89 10.01 19.12
N GLU A 321 -3.64 9.54 19.14
CA GLU A 321 -2.58 10.08 20.01
C GLU A 321 -2.29 11.55 19.72
N ARG A 322 -2.38 11.96 18.46
CA ARG A 322 -2.20 13.37 18.03
C ARG A 322 -3.43 14.24 18.24
N GLY A 323 -4.54 13.69 18.78
CA GLY A 323 -5.79 14.42 18.96
C GLY A 323 -6.58 14.68 17.66
N GLU A 324 -6.21 14.01 16.57
CA GLU A 324 -6.84 14.10 15.24
C GLU A 324 -7.96 13.06 15.04
N ALA A 325 -8.17 12.19 16.02
CA ALA A 325 -9.22 11.18 16.03
C ALA A 325 -9.78 10.97 17.45
N PRO A 326 -10.98 10.35 17.60
CA PRO A 326 -11.55 10.06 18.91
C PRO A 326 -10.58 9.31 19.84
N ARG A 327 -10.49 9.76 21.11
CA ARG A 327 -9.59 9.18 22.12
C ARG A 327 -9.80 7.67 22.34
N SER A 328 -10.98 7.14 22.04
CA SER A 328 -11.27 5.71 22.11
C SER A 328 -10.39 4.87 21.18
N LEU A 329 -9.92 5.42 20.06
CA LEU A 329 -9.01 4.74 19.14
C LEU A 329 -7.58 4.61 19.69
N ALA A 330 -7.22 5.45 20.67
CA ALA A 330 -5.95 5.36 21.40
C ALA A 330 -6.01 4.34 22.57
N PHE A 331 -7.16 3.67 22.78
CA PHE A 331 -7.28 2.68 23.86
C PHE A 331 -6.48 1.42 23.55
N ILE A 332 -5.50 1.10 24.40
CA ILE A 332 -4.68 -0.11 24.31
C ILE A 332 -5.22 -1.16 25.30
N SER A 333 -5.41 -2.41 24.83
CA SER A 333 -5.81 -3.53 25.68
C SER A 333 -4.64 -4.09 26.51
N LYS A 334 -4.95 -5.00 27.45
CA LYS A 334 -3.93 -5.74 28.24
C LYS A 334 -2.93 -6.51 27.37
N THR A 335 -3.31 -6.89 26.14
CA THR A 335 -2.41 -7.57 25.19
C THR A 335 -1.50 -6.62 24.42
N GLN A 336 -1.59 -5.31 24.67
CA GLN A 336 -0.85 -4.23 24.01
C GLN A 336 -1.29 -3.98 22.55
N VAL A 337 -2.58 -4.17 22.27
CA VAL A 337 -3.20 -4.01 20.94
C VAL A 337 -4.30 -2.93 20.97
N PRO A 338 -4.41 -2.04 19.97
CA PRO A 338 -5.44 -1.01 19.91
C PRO A 338 -6.78 -1.57 19.39
N VAL A 339 -7.54 -2.24 20.26
CA VAL A 339 -8.72 -3.05 19.89
C VAL A 339 -9.78 -2.23 19.14
N VAL A 340 -10.07 -1.00 19.60
CA VAL A 340 -11.09 -0.14 18.96
C VAL A 340 -10.65 0.23 17.54
N ALA A 341 -9.36 0.50 17.33
CA ALA A 341 -8.81 0.82 16.01
C ALA A 341 -8.87 -0.38 15.07
N VAL A 342 -8.61 -1.59 15.57
CA VAL A 342 -8.76 -2.84 14.78
C VAL A 342 -10.22 -3.03 14.36
N LEU A 343 -11.17 -2.95 15.30
CA LEU A 343 -12.59 -3.15 15.01
C LEU A 343 -13.13 -2.08 14.04
N ALA A 344 -12.75 -0.82 14.22
CA ALA A 344 -13.10 0.27 13.31
C ALA A 344 -12.57 0.02 11.90
N SER A 345 -11.34 -0.51 11.78
CA SER A 345 -10.70 -0.79 10.48
C SER A 345 -11.32 -1.98 9.76
N VAL A 346 -11.96 -2.90 10.50
CA VAL A 346 -12.61 -4.10 9.94
C VAL A 346 -14.08 -3.88 9.60
N ALA A 347 -14.75 -2.94 10.29
CA ALA A 347 -16.17 -2.66 10.09
C ALA A 347 -16.53 -2.41 8.62
N PHE A 348 -15.68 -1.67 7.90
CA PHE A 348 -15.87 -1.44 6.47
C PHE A 348 -15.78 -2.72 5.63
N GLY A 349 -14.85 -3.62 5.95
CA GLY A 349 -14.75 -4.92 5.29
C GLY A 349 -16.04 -5.75 5.43
N VAL A 350 -16.66 -5.73 6.61
CA VAL A 350 -17.96 -6.39 6.84
C VAL A 350 -19.06 -5.75 5.97
N VAL A 351 -19.10 -4.42 5.89
CA VAL A 351 -20.04 -3.71 5.01
C VAL A 351 -19.83 -4.10 3.55
N THR A 352 -18.58 -4.20 3.08
CA THR A 352 -18.30 -4.63 1.70
C THR A 352 -18.72 -6.07 1.42
N ALA A 353 -18.60 -6.98 2.38
CA ALA A 353 -19.12 -8.34 2.24
C ALA A 353 -20.65 -8.34 2.08
N VAL A 354 -21.37 -7.48 2.81
CA VAL A 354 -22.83 -7.31 2.64
C VAL A 354 -23.16 -6.68 1.28
N LEU A 355 -22.39 -5.67 0.84
CA LEU A 355 -22.56 -5.06 -0.47
C LEU A 355 -22.36 -6.06 -1.61
N GLU A 356 -21.47 -7.03 -1.45
CA GLU A 356 -21.25 -8.08 -2.45
C GLU A 356 -22.50 -8.96 -2.64
N VAL A 357 -23.35 -9.13 -1.62
CA VAL A 357 -24.64 -9.81 -1.76
C VAL A 357 -25.58 -9.02 -2.67
N ALA A 358 -25.60 -7.69 -2.53
CA ALA A 358 -26.50 -6.82 -3.28
C ALA A 358 -25.98 -6.50 -4.70
N PHE A 359 -24.66 -6.43 -4.89
CA PHE A 359 -24.03 -6.05 -6.15
C PHE A 359 -22.86 -6.99 -6.52
N PRO A 360 -23.13 -8.29 -6.80
CA PRO A 360 -22.08 -9.25 -7.12
C PRO A 360 -21.20 -8.80 -8.30
N ASP A 361 -19.91 -9.12 -8.25
CA ASP A 361 -18.89 -8.77 -9.27
C ASP A 361 -18.64 -7.25 -9.46
N LYS A 362 -19.40 -6.35 -8.81
CA LYS A 362 -19.26 -4.89 -8.96
C LYS A 362 -18.46 -4.24 -7.85
N VAL A 363 -18.44 -4.83 -6.64
CA VAL A 363 -17.81 -4.21 -5.48
C VAL A 363 -16.28 -4.21 -5.63
N LEU A 364 -15.68 -5.35 -5.99
CA LEU A 364 -14.22 -5.47 -6.07
C LEU A 364 -13.58 -4.44 -7.04
N PRO A 365 -14.01 -4.29 -8.31
CA PRO A 365 -13.45 -3.27 -9.20
C PRO A 365 -13.53 -1.84 -8.63
N VAL A 366 -14.63 -1.51 -7.96
CA VAL A 366 -14.80 -0.20 -7.30
C VAL A 366 -13.80 -0.02 -6.17
N LEU A 367 -13.58 -1.04 -5.33
CA LEU A 367 -12.58 -0.98 -4.26
C LEU A 367 -11.16 -0.78 -4.83
N LEU A 368 -10.79 -1.51 -5.89
CA LEU A 368 -9.48 -1.35 -6.55
C LEU A 368 -9.28 0.09 -7.05
N ASN A 369 -10.32 0.67 -7.65
CA ASN A 369 -10.29 2.05 -8.15
C ASN A 369 -10.21 3.09 -7.01
N ILE A 370 -10.92 2.89 -5.89
CA ILE A 370 -10.83 3.73 -4.70
C ILE A 370 -9.44 3.73 -4.11
N VAL A 371 -8.82 2.55 -3.96
CA VAL A 371 -7.44 2.50 -3.46
C VAL A 371 -6.48 3.14 -4.44
N GLY A 372 -6.65 2.90 -5.73
CA GLY A 372 -5.84 3.51 -6.78
C GLY A 372 -5.85 5.04 -6.72
N SER A 373 -7.04 5.65 -6.74
CA SER A 373 -7.18 7.10 -6.74
C SER A 373 -6.72 7.75 -5.44
N THR A 374 -6.99 7.12 -4.29
CA THR A 374 -6.49 7.60 -2.98
C THR A 374 -4.97 7.50 -2.89
N SER A 375 -4.36 6.41 -3.41
CA SER A 375 -2.90 6.25 -3.46
C SER A 375 -2.23 7.40 -4.23
N LEU A 376 -2.78 7.78 -5.38
CA LEU A 376 -2.25 8.89 -6.17
C LEU A 376 -2.27 10.22 -5.39
N LEU A 377 -3.31 10.49 -4.61
CA LEU A 377 -3.37 11.70 -3.76
C LEU A 377 -2.40 11.63 -2.58
N VAL A 378 -2.26 10.47 -1.95
CA VAL A 378 -1.27 10.25 -0.89
C VAL A 378 0.15 10.44 -1.43
N TRP A 379 0.46 9.91 -2.61
CA TRP A 379 1.75 10.12 -3.29
C TRP A 379 1.98 11.57 -3.70
N THR A 380 0.93 12.26 -4.14
CA THR A 380 0.98 13.71 -4.41
C THR A 380 1.37 14.47 -3.15
N SER A 381 0.73 14.17 -2.02
CA SER A 381 1.06 14.80 -0.74
C SER A 381 2.50 14.55 -0.31
N ALA A 382 3.04 13.33 -0.54
CA ALA A 382 4.42 13.00 -0.23
C ALA A 382 5.43 13.80 -1.05
N LEU A 383 5.23 13.87 -2.38
CA LEU A 383 6.14 14.62 -3.26
C LEU A 383 6.07 16.13 -2.99
N LEU A 384 4.88 16.67 -2.75
CA LEU A 384 4.73 18.08 -2.35
C LEU A 384 5.36 18.36 -0.99
N ALA A 385 5.18 17.48 -0.01
CA ALA A 385 5.79 17.62 1.30
C ALA A 385 7.31 17.55 1.22
N GLN A 386 7.86 16.62 0.43
CA GLN A 386 9.30 16.53 0.22
C GLN A 386 9.84 17.79 -0.47
N LEU A 387 9.17 18.29 -1.52
CA LEU A 387 9.56 19.53 -2.19
C LEU A 387 9.62 20.70 -1.20
N ALA A 388 8.56 20.90 -0.41
CA ALA A 388 8.48 22.00 0.55
C ALA A 388 9.51 21.88 1.68
N LEU A 389 9.63 20.70 2.29
CA LEU A 389 10.57 20.46 3.38
C LEU A 389 12.02 20.54 2.92
N ARG A 390 12.31 20.04 1.71
CA ARG A 390 13.65 20.10 1.15
C ARG A 390 14.08 21.52 0.82
N LEU A 391 13.20 22.32 0.20
CA LEU A 391 13.48 23.73 -0.07
C LEU A 391 13.70 24.52 1.22
N ARG A 392 12.94 24.24 2.29
CA ARG A 392 13.16 24.85 3.61
C ARG A 392 14.51 24.44 4.20
N ALA A 393 14.84 23.15 4.16
CA ALA A 393 16.12 22.64 4.66
C ALA A 393 17.32 23.26 3.93
N ASP A 394 17.25 23.37 2.60
CA ASP A 394 18.33 23.99 1.80
C ASP A 394 18.43 25.51 2.06
N ARG A 395 17.31 26.21 2.26
CA ARG A 395 17.30 27.63 2.65
C ARG A 395 17.91 27.86 4.03
N ASP A 396 17.58 26.99 4.98
CA ASP A 396 17.98 27.12 6.37
C ASP A 396 19.37 26.48 6.65
N GLY A 397 20.03 25.91 5.63
CA GLY A 397 21.34 25.27 5.75
C GLY A 397 21.35 23.95 6.52
N THR A 398 20.19 23.31 6.67
CA THR A 398 20.04 22.06 7.43
C THR A 398 20.67 20.89 6.68
N VAL A 399 21.60 20.18 7.34
CA VAL A 399 22.20 18.96 6.79
C VAL A 399 21.22 17.79 6.93
N LEU A 400 20.92 17.13 5.80
CA LEU A 400 20.01 15.99 5.78
C LEU A 400 20.79 14.65 5.74
N PRO A 401 20.41 13.64 6.56
CA PRO A 401 21.08 12.33 6.59
C PRO A 401 20.99 11.55 5.27
N LEU A 402 19.94 11.81 4.49
CA LEU A 402 19.74 11.29 3.15
C LEU A 402 19.33 12.45 2.24
N ARG A 403 19.81 12.45 1.01
CA ARG A 403 19.41 13.41 -0.02
C ARG A 403 18.98 12.66 -1.27
N MET A 404 17.77 12.92 -1.75
CA MET A 404 17.28 12.41 -3.03
C MET A 404 18.16 12.97 -4.15
N ALA A 405 18.75 12.07 -4.94
CA ALA A 405 19.55 12.46 -6.10
C ALA A 405 18.69 13.19 -7.12
N GLY A 406 19.23 14.21 -7.80
CA GLY A 406 18.52 14.92 -8.86
C GLY A 406 17.36 15.83 -8.38
N PHE A 407 17.30 16.17 -7.09
CA PHE A 407 16.40 17.21 -6.60
C PHE A 407 16.77 18.59 -7.21
N PRO A 408 15.80 19.44 -7.61
CA PRO A 408 14.34 19.25 -7.54
C PRO A 408 13.72 18.54 -8.75
N TRP A 409 14.50 18.24 -9.79
CA TRP A 409 14.00 17.73 -11.07
C TRP A 409 13.25 16.40 -10.95
N LEU A 410 13.77 15.44 -10.20
CA LEU A 410 13.10 14.14 -10.04
C LEU A 410 11.77 14.25 -9.28
N THR A 411 11.69 15.08 -8.25
CA THR A 411 10.43 15.38 -7.56
C THR A 411 9.45 16.08 -8.51
N GLY A 412 9.94 17.04 -9.31
CA GLY A 412 9.16 17.73 -10.34
C GLY A 412 8.61 16.77 -11.39
N ILE A 413 9.41 15.82 -11.89
CA ILE A 413 8.96 14.77 -12.82
C ILE A 413 7.85 13.92 -12.19
N GLY A 414 7.99 13.52 -10.93
CA GLY A 414 6.94 12.77 -10.23
C GLY A 414 5.62 13.54 -10.13
N LEU A 415 5.69 14.83 -9.81
CA LEU A 415 4.52 15.72 -9.79
C LEU A 415 3.91 15.92 -11.17
N LEU A 416 4.73 16.03 -12.23
CA LEU A 416 4.26 16.10 -13.62
C LEU A 416 3.57 14.81 -14.06
N ILE A 417 4.11 13.64 -13.69
CA ILE A 417 3.47 12.34 -13.94
C ILE A 417 2.10 12.30 -13.25
N LEU A 418 2.02 12.67 -11.98
CA LEU A 418 0.74 12.74 -11.25
C LEU A 418 -0.25 13.71 -11.90
N ALA A 419 0.21 14.90 -12.28
CA ALA A 419 -0.62 15.88 -12.98
C ALA A 419 -1.16 15.30 -14.29
N ALA A 420 -0.32 14.63 -15.08
CA ALA A 420 -0.75 13.97 -16.31
C ALA A 420 -1.76 12.85 -16.04
N ILE A 421 -1.54 12.00 -15.02
CA ILE A 421 -2.49 10.94 -14.62
C ILE A 421 -3.85 11.56 -14.24
N PHE A 422 -3.86 12.61 -13.42
CA PHE A 422 -5.11 13.29 -13.06
C PHE A 422 -5.78 13.94 -14.26
N THR A 423 -5.04 14.62 -15.13
CA THR A 423 -5.60 15.23 -16.35
C THR A 423 -6.26 14.19 -17.24
N VAL A 424 -5.58 13.08 -17.56
CA VAL A 424 -6.18 12.03 -18.39
C VAL A 424 -7.35 11.36 -17.65
N GLY A 425 -7.23 11.15 -16.34
CA GLY A 425 -8.31 10.59 -15.53
C GLY A 425 -9.57 11.48 -15.47
N PHE A 426 -9.41 12.80 -15.46
CA PHE A 426 -10.54 13.75 -15.55
C PHE A 426 -11.13 13.82 -16.96
N ILE A 427 -10.32 13.59 -18.00
CA ILE A 427 -10.83 13.55 -19.38
C ILE A 427 -11.62 12.26 -19.63
N GLY A 428 -11.18 11.11 -19.11
CA GLY A 428 -11.85 9.83 -19.29
C GLY A 428 -13.22 9.75 -18.61
N GLU A 429 -14.23 9.26 -19.34
CA GLU A 429 -15.61 9.16 -18.83
C GLU A 429 -15.76 8.14 -17.69
N ASP A 430 -15.04 7.02 -17.77
CA ASP A 430 -15.06 5.97 -16.74
C ASP A 430 -14.29 6.37 -15.46
N SER A 431 -13.19 7.08 -15.62
CA SER A 431 -12.27 7.47 -14.55
C SER A 431 -12.70 8.74 -13.81
N ARG A 432 -13.44 9.64 -14.48
CA ARG A 432 -13.82 10.95 -13.94
C ARG A 432 -14.70 10.87 -12.68
N PRO A 433 -15.78 10.05 -12.61
CA PRO A 433 -16.59 9.95 -11.41
C PRO A 433 -15.76 9.51 -10.20
N GLN A 434 -14.87 8.54 -10.40
CA GLN A 434 -13.97 8.05 -9.36
C GLN A 434 -13.06 9.15 -8.80
N LEU A 435 -12.44 9.94 -9.68
CA LEU A 435 -11.61 11.07 -9.25
C LEU A 435 -12.44 12.12 -8.52
N LEU A 436 -13.59 12.53 -9.06
CA LEU A 436 -14.47 13.50 -8.41
C LEU A 436 -14.88 13.05 -7.00
N SER A 437 -15.26 11.78 -6.84
CA SER A 437 -15.57 11.20 -5.52
C SER A 437 -14.37 11.22 -4.58
N THR A 438 -13.16 10.96 -5.09
CA THR A 438 -11.93 10.98 -4.29
C THR A 438 -11.57 12.40 -3.84
N PHE A 439 -11.63 13.37 -4.75
CA PHE A 439 -11.41 14.78 -4.41
C PHE A 439 -12.49 15.32 -3.47
N ALA A 440 -13.75 14.92 -3.64
CA ALA A 440 -14.83 15.24 -2.71
C ALA A 440 -14.57 14.65 -1.31
N LEU A 441 -14.11 13.39 -1.22
CA LEU A 441 -13.70 12.79 0.05
C LEU A 441 -12.58 13.59 0.71
N VAL A 442 -11.54 13.97 -0.04
CA VAL A 442 -10.44 14.78 0.50
C VAL A 442 -10.92 16.15 0.96
N ALA A 443 -11.80 16.80 0.20
CA ALA A 443 -12.39 18.08 0.59
C ALA A 443 -13.23 17.95 1.88
N LEU A 444 -14.05 16.90 1.99
CA LEU A 444 -14.84 16.62 3.19
C LEU A 444 -13.95 16.37 4.40
N LEU A 445 -12.90 15.57 4.26
CA LEU A 445 -11.91 15.34 5.31
C LEU A 445 -11.20 16.64 5.69
N ALA A 446 -10.80 17.46 4.72
CA ALA A 446 -10.14 18.74 4.98
C ALA A 446 -11.06 19.71 5.75
N VAL A 447 -12.32 19.82 5.35
CA VAL A 447 -13.32 20.64 6.03
C VAL A 447 -13.59 20.13 7.44
N ALA A 448 -13.78 18.82 7.61
CA ALA A 448 -14.01 18.21 8.92
C ALA A 448 -12.85 18.46 9.89
N ASN A 449 -11.60 18.24 9.43
CA ASN A 449 -10.41 18.49 10.24
C ASN A 449 -10.21 19.99 10.52
N TRP A 450 -10.52 20.86 9.56
CA TRP A 450 -10.48 22.31 9.77
C TRP A 450 -11.49 22.78 10.82
N ILE A 451 -12.73 22.25 10.79
CA ILE A 451 -13.73 22.53 11.84
C ILE A 451 -13.24 22.02 13.18
N HIS A 452 -12.72 20.79 13.25
CA HIS A 452 -12.17 20.20 14.46
C HIS A 452 -11.05 21.06 15.08
N HIS A 453 -10.10 21.52 14.28
CA HIS A 453 -9.03 22.39 14.78
C HIS A 453 -9.51 23.79 15.21
N ARG A 454 -10.63 24.27 14.69
CA ARG A 454 -11.24 25.54 15.13
C ARG A 454 -12.04 25.41 16.42
N THR A 455 -12.67 24.26 16.65
CA THR A 455 -13.52 24.01 17.82
C THR A 455 -12.75 23.38 18.98
N ALA A 456 -11.65 22.67 18.70
CA ALA A 456 -10.74 22.18 19.71
C ALA A 456 -10.08 23.37 20.43
N LYS A 457 -10.35 23.53 21.73
CA LYS A 457 -9.61 24.46 22.58
C LYS A 457 -8.12 24.10 22.48
N ALA A 458 -7.26 25.09 22.25
CA ALA A 458 -5.81 24.91 22.29
C ALA A 458 -5.45 24.11 23.56
N PRO A 459 -4.69 23.01 23.45
CA PRO A 459 -4.22 22.33 24.65
C PRO A 459 -3.50 23.35 25.52
N ALA A 460 -3.85 23.40 26.81
CA ALA A 460 -3.16 24.25 27.77
C ALA A 460 -1.66 24.01 27.61
N ALA A 461 -0.89 25.09 27.41
CA ALA A 461 0.55 25.01 27.34
C ALA A 461 1.03 24.20 28.53
N VAL A 462 1.71 23.08 28.29
CA VAL A 462 2.43 22.38 29.34
C VAL A 462 3.51 23.38 29.76
N GLU A 463 3.34 23.96 30.95
CA GLU A 463 4.35 24.84 31.55
C GLU A 463 5.70 24.12 31.47
N PRO A 464 6.77 24.79 31.00
CA PRO A 464 8.11 24.22 31.10
C PRO A 464 8.33 23.87 32.56
N ALA A 465 8.62 22.59 32.84
CA ALA A 465 8.96 22.15 34.19
C ALA A 465 10.03 23.10 34.73
N GLU A 466 9.64 23.88 35.74
CA GLU A 466 10.51 24.80 36.45
C GLU A 466 11.72 23.99 36.88
N GLN A 467 12.88 24.30 36.28
CA GLN A 467 14.15 23.74 36.69
C GLN A 467 14.32 24.11 38.16
N ALA A 468 14.14 23.12 39.04
CA ALA A 468 14.44 23.24 40.45
C ALA A 468 15.88 23.74 40.58
N LYS A 469 16.02 25.04 40.84
CA LYS A 469 17.21 25.67 41.39
C LYS A 469 17.30 25.20 42.83
N ASP A 470 17.84 24.01 43.05
CA ASP A 470 18.41 23.70 44.35
C ASP A 470 19.79 24.34 44.42
N SER A 471 19.79 25.47 45.13
CA SER A 471 20.92 26.07 45.80
C SER A 471 21.78 25.03 46.49
N VAL A 472 23.00 24.83 45.98
CA VAL A 472 24.11 24.36 46.81
C VAL A 472 24.92 25.60 47.18
N LEU A 473 24.60 26.14 48.35
CA LEU A 473 25.45 27.04 49.11
C LEU A 473 25.57 26.45 50.52
N VAL A 474 26.81 26.07 50.89
CA VAL A 474 27.38 26.05 52.25
C VAL A 474 26.83 24.92 53.16
N ASP A 475 27.58 23.98 53.70
CA ASP A 475 28.98 23.91 54.20
C ASP A 475 29.74 22.65 53.75
#